data_AF-A0A972CWC4-F1
#
_entry.id   AF-A0A972CWC4-F1
#
_cell.length_a   1.000
_cell.length_b   1.000
_cell.length_c   1.000
_cell.angle_alpha   90.00
_cell.angle_beta   90.00
_cell.angle_gamma   90.00
#
_symmetry.space_group_name_H-M   'P 1'
#
loop_
_entity.id
_entity.type
_entity.pdbx_description
1 polymer ?
#
loop_
_entity_poly.entity_id
_entity_poly.type
_entity_poly.pdbx_seq_one_letter_code
_entity_poly.pdbx_strand_id
1 'polypeptide(L)'
;MKKRILCFGDSNTWGYNAKDGSRYDESIRWTCLLENQLGNGYKVIEEGQNGRTFIVDDFELGYMSGKYYLQPCLKSHDPIDLFIIMLGTNDLKKSYNLSISEIAEGLYEVLYIANEYWDKCARKKPVVLVVSPPHIGEKLKSSQFAEDFIVEDAIIKSKELGKHLKTKAESFSFSFLDAAKYVTANNIDGLHLDYQGHKVLADLIYEWIRENL
;
A
#
# COMPACT_ATOMS: atom_id res chain seq x y z
N MET A 1 23.52 11.31 7.31
CA MET A 1 22.38 11.46 6.38
C MET A 1 21.22 10.65 6.94
N LYS A 2 19.97 11.11 6.81
CA LYS A 2 18.80 10.36 7.29
C LYS A 2 18.58 9.12 6.41
N LYS A 3 18.19 7.98 7.00
CA LYS A 3 17.69 6.82 6.25
C LYS A 3 16.36 7.19 5.59
N ARG A 4 16.19 6.92 4.29
CA ARG A 4 15.03 7.34 3.49
C ARG A 4 14.08 6.16 3.27
N ILE A 5 12.84 6.31 3.72
CA ILE A 5 11.78 5.32 3.61
C ILE A 5 10.74 5.84 2.63
N LEU A 6 10.53 5.12 1.53
CA LEU A 6 9.49 5.44 0.55
C LEU A 6 8.25 4.59 0.82
N CYS A 7 7.13 5.23 1.13
CA CYS A 7 5.84 4.57 1.38
C CYS A 7 4.93 4.75 0.17
N PHE A 8 4.87 3.74 -0.70
CA PHE A 8 4.10 3.72 -1.93
C PHE A 8 2.76 3.01 -1.71
N GLY A 9 1.65 3.71 -1.90
CA GLY A 9 0.34 3.10 -1.70
C GLY A 9 -0.83 3.90 -2.23
N ASP A 10 -2.01 3.57 -1.73
CA ASP A 10 -3.28 4.14 -2.17
C ASP A 10 -3.83 5.18 -1.17
N SER A 11 -5.17 5.27 -1.04
CA SER A 11 -5.87 6.14 -0.12
C SER A 11 -5.56 5.87 1.36
N ASN A 12 -5.23 4.63 1.73
CA ASN A 12 -4.82 4.31 3.10
C ASN A 12 -3.39 4.80 3.41
N THR A 13 -2.56 5.01 2.38
CA THR A 13 -1.26 5.70 2.52
C THR A 13 -1.41 7.21 2.43
N TRP A 14 -2.32 7.70 1.59
CA TRP A 14 -2.64 9.12 1.50
C TRP A 14 -3.27 9.66 2.79
N GLY A 15 -4.04 8.83 3.50
CA GLY A 15 -4.76 9.18 4.73
C GLY A 15 -6.18 9.67 4.46
N TYR A 16 -6.99 8.89 3.74
CA TYR A 16 -8.37 9.24 3.42
C TYR A 16 -9.29 9.17 4.66
N ASN A 17 -9.97 10.26 4.96
CA ASN A 17 -10.96 10.35 6.02
C ASN A 17 -12.35 9.94 5.51
N ALA A 18 -12.80 8.75 5.91
CA ALA A 18 -14.10 8.22 5.49
C ALA A 18 -15.32 9.05 5.94
N LYS A 19 -15.17 10.01 6.87
CA LYS A 19 -16.28 10.85 7.32
C LYS A 19 -16.70 11.90 6.28
N ASP A 20 -15.73 12.46 5.56
CA ASP A 20 -15.94 13.64 4.71
C ASP A 20 -15.09 13.63 3.41
N GLY A 21 -14.28 12.58 3.20
CA GLY A 21 -13.38 12.46 2.06
C GLY A 21 -12.15 13.37 2.09
N SER A 22 -11.93 14.09 3.20
CA SER A 22 -10.74 14.90 3.40
C SER A 22 -9.48 14.05 3.62
N ARG A 23 -8.33 14.71 3.62
CA ARG A 23 -7.07 14.10 4.05
C ARG A 23 -6.91 14.27 5.55
N TYR A 24 -6.62 13.19 6.26
CA TYR A 24 -6.15 13.26 7.64
C TYR A 24 -4.85 14.07 7.73
N ASP A 25 -4.71 14.82 8.81
CA ASP A 25 -3.49 15.56 9.11
C ASP A 25 -2.32 14.64 9.55
N GLU A 26 -1.15 15.25 9.73
CA GLU A 26 0.11 14.55 10.05
C GLU A 26 0.09 13.84 11.42
N SER A 27 -0.82 14.20 12.32
CA SER A 27 -0.95 13.54 13.63
C SER A 27 -1.69 12.19 13.55
N ILE A 28 -2.26 11.86 12.39
CA ILE A 28 -3.07 10.66 12.19
C ILE A 28 -2.44 9.71 11.17
N ARG A 29 -1.91 10.21 10.05
CA ARG A 29 -1.43 9.34 8.96
C ARG A 29 -0.32 8.40 9.43
N TRP A 30 -0.43 7.11 9.09
CA TRP A 30 0.49 6.08 9.57
C TRP A 30 1.94 6.35 9.21
N THR A 31 2.18 6.96 8.05
CA THR A 31 3.48 7.41 7.55
C THR A 31 4.11 8.49 8.44
N CYS A 32 3.34 9.48 8.85
CA CYS A 32 3.79 10.55 9.75
C CYS A 32 3.99 10.03 11.18
N LEU A 33 3.08 9.18 11.66
CA LEU A 33 3.25 8.49 12.94
C LEU A 33 4.52 7.63 12.96
N LEU A 34 4.80 6.92 11.87
CA LEU A 34 6.02 6.13 11.70
C LEU A 34 7.27 7.02 11.71
N GLU A 35 7.30 8.12 10.96
CA GLU A 35 8.43 9.07 10.95
C GLU A 35 8.71 9.61 12.35
N ASN A 36 7.67 9.99 13.09
CA ASN A 36 7.78 10.49 14.46
C ASN A 36 8.36 9.44 15.41
N GLN A 37 7.93 8.17 15.30
CA GLN A 37 8.44 7.07 16.13
C GLN A 37 9.91 6.72 15.82
N LEU A 38 10.30 6.76 14.54
CA LEU A 38 11.67 6.52 14.09
C LEU A 38 12.63 7.68 14.46
N GLY A 39 12.10 8.90 14.59
CA GLY A 39 12.83 10.08 15.00
C GLY A 39 13.79 10.62 13.93
N ASN A 40 14.70 11.51 14.36
CA ASN A 40 15.51 12.35 13.47
C ASN A 40 16.49 11.60 12.55
N GLY A 41 16.72 10.30 12.77
CA GLY A 41 17.56 9.46 11.93
C GLY A 41 16.91 9.06 10.61
N TYR A 42 15.60 9.26 10.46
CA TYR A 42 14.83 8.78 9.31
C TYR A 42 14.06 9.91 8.62
N LYS A 43 13.80 9.72 7.33
CA LYS A 43 12.88 10.51 6.52
C LYS A 43 11.89 9.57 5.84
N VAL A 44 10.61 9.69 6.16
CA VAL A 44 9.51 9.00 5.48
C VAL A 44 8.99 9.88 4.36
N ILE A 45 8.77 9.28 3.19
CA ILE A 45 8.29 9.92 1.98
C ILE A 45 6.92 9.31 1.66
N GLU A 46 5.89 10.16 1.65
CA GLU A 46 4.50 9.75 1.45
C GLU A 46 4.14 9.76 -0.04
N GLU A 47 4.04 8.58 -0.65
CA GLU A 47 3.59 8.39 -2.04
C GLU A 47 2.25 7.64 -2.05
N GLY A 48 1.25 8.20 -1.36
CA GLY A 48 -0.12 7.69 -1.34
C GLY A 48 -1.00 8.39 -2.38
N GLN A 49 -1.74 7.62 -3.18
CA GLN A 49 -2.66 8.13 -4.19
C GLN A 49 -4.00 7.39 -4.14
N ASN A 50 -5.08 8.12 -3.84
CA ASN A 50 -6.42 7.54 -3.83
C ASN A 50 -6.75 6.83 -5.15
N GLY A 51 -7.24 5.59 -5.07
CA GLY A 51 -7.59 4.80 -6.24
C GLY A 51 -6.44 4.02 -6.89
N ARG A 52 -5.18 4.21 -6.46
CA ARG A 52 -4.02 3.53 -7.07
C ARG A 52 -4.17 2.00 -7.05
N THR A 53 -3.88 1.39 -8.19
CA THR A 53 -3.83 -0.07 -8.40
C THR A 53 -2.37 -0.51 -8.59
N PHE A 54 -2.11 -1.82 -8.72
CA PHE A 54 -0.78 -2.26 -9.16
C PHE A 54 -0.49 -1.87 -10.61
N ILE A 55 -1.34 -2.30 -11.55
CA ILE A 55 -1.04 -2.24 -12.99
C ILE A 55 -2.18 -1.68 -13.86
N VAL A 56 -3.40 -1.53 -13.34
CA VAL A 56 -4.56 -1.14 -14.13
C VAL A 56 -4.76 0.38 -14.07
N ASP A 57 -4.76 1.03 -15.22
CA ASP A 57 -5.27 2.39 -15.31
C ASP A 57 -6.78 2.40 -15.30
N ASP A 58 -7.33 3.30 -14.51
CA ASP A 58 -8.74 3.62 -14.54
C ASP A 58 -9.11 4.16 -15.93
N PHE A 59 -10.17 3.64 -16.54
CA PHE A 59 -10.55 4.01 -17.92
C PHE A 59 -10.94 5.48 -18.07
N GLU A 60 -11.43 6.12 -17.01
CA GLU A 60 -11.85 7.52 -17.04
C GLU A 60 -10.71 8.45 -16.63
N LEU A 61 -9.96 8.08 -15.58
CA LEU A 61 -8.90 8.92 -15.02
C LEU A 61 -7.54 8.69 -15.70
N GLY A 62 -7.17 7.45 -16.03
CA GLY A 62 -5.99 7.11 -16.83
C GLY A 62 -4.63 7.14 -16.11
N TYR A 63 -4.57 7.46 -14.82
CA TYR A 63 -3.31 7.60 -14.06
C TYR A 63 -3.31 6.82 -12.73
N MET A 64 -4.08 5.74 -12.64
CA MET A 64 -4.21 4.94 -11.40
C MET A 64 -3.22 3.79 -11.31
N SER A 65 -2.57 3.40 -12.40
CA SER A 65 -1.60 2.32 -12.43
C SER A 65 -0.31 2.70 -11.71
N GLY A 66 -0.03 2.02 -10.60
CA GLY A 66 1.23 2.16 -9.87
C GLY A 66 2.44 1.89 -10.77
N LYS A 67 2.33 0.91 -11.69
CA LYS A 67 3.34 0.54 -12.67
C LYS A 67 3.88 1.73 -13.47
N TYR A 68 3.01 2.58 -14.02
CA TYR A 68 3.42 3.69 -14.87
C TYR A 68 4.01 4.86 -14.06
N TYR A 69 3.55 5.06 -12.82
CA TYR A 69 4.07 6.11 -11.95
C TYR A 69 5.37 5.72 -11.22
N LEU A 70 5.64 4.42 -11.04
CA LEU A 70 6.72 3.92 -10.18
C LEU A 70 8.10 4.44 -10.59
N GLN A 71 8.45 4.39 -11.88
CA GLN A 71 9.80 4.80 -12.31
C GLN A 71 10.09 6.30 -12.06
N PRO A 72 9.22 7.25 -12.45
CA PRO A 72 9.36 8.64 -12.05
C PRO A 72 9.49 8.84 -10.55
N CYS A 73 8.70 8.11 -9.75
CA CYS A 73 8.73 8.16 -8.29
C CYS A 73 10.09 7.71 -7.73
N LEU A 74 10.59 6.53 -8.12
CA LEU A 74 11.88 6.00 -7.67
C LEU A 74 13.04 6.94 -8.03
N LYS A 75 13.07 7.43 -9.28
CA LYS A 75 14.10 8.36 -9.76
C LYS A 75 14.11 9.68 -9.00
N SER A 76 12.95 10.19 -8.60
CA SER A 76 12.83 11.48 -7.90
C SER A 76 13.25 11.39 -6.43
N HIS A 77 13.16 10.20 -5.82
CA HIS A 77 13.39 10.02 -4.39
C HIS A 77 14.70 9.30 -4.04
N ASP A 78 15.41 8.77 -5.01
CA ASP A 78 16.68 8.09 -4.80
C ASP A 78 17.77 9.00 -4.18
N PRO A 79 18.59 8.50 -3.22
CA PRO A 79 18.62 7.12 -2.70
C PRO A 79 17.46 6.79 -1.76
N ILE A 80 17.01 5.54 -1.79
CA ILE A 80 16.03 4.96 -0.87
C ILE A 80 16.72 3.84 -0.08
N ASP A 81 16.47 3.76 1.23
CA ASP A 81 16.98 2.69 2.10
C ASP A 81 15.92 1.60 2.34
N LEU A 82 14.65 1.98 2.39
CA LEU A 82 13.51 1.07 2.52
C LEU A 82 12.37 1.50 1.58
N PHE A 83 11.89 0.58 0.75
CA PHE A 83 10.69 0.74 -0.06
C PHE A 83 9.55 -0.09 0.53
N ILE A 84 8.49 0.58 0.97
CA ILE A 84 7.27 -0.04 1.50
C ILE A 84 6.17 0.10 0.46
N ILE A 85 5.54 -1.01 0.08
CA ILE A 85 4.38 -1.02 -0.82
C ILE A 85 3.16 -1.63 -0.14
N MET A 86 2.04 -0.88 -0.15
CA MET A 86 0.74 -1.33 0.34
C MET A 86 -0.34 -0.94 -0.69
N LEU A 87 -0.75 -1.90 -1.50
CA LEU A 87 -1.71 -1.77 -2.60
C LEU A 87 -2.52 -3.07 -2.76
N GLY A 88 -3.52 -3.03 -3.64
CA GLY A 88 -4.33 -4.19 -4.02
C GLY A 88 -5.82 -4.06 -3.70
N THR A 89 -6.21 -3.09 -2.87
CA THR A 89 -7.64 -2.85 -2.55
C THR A 89 -8.40 -2.36 -3.78
N ASN A 90 -7.83 -1.42 -4.55
CA ASN A 90 -8.51 -0.87 -5.74
C ASN A 90 -8.53 -1.86 -6.91
N ASP A 91 -7.58 -2.79 -6.98
CA ASP A 91 -7.56 -3.84 -8.00
C ASP A 91 -8.77 -4.80 -7.89
N LEU A 92 -9.46 -4.82 -6.73
CA LEU A 92 -10.69 -5.56 -6.50
C LEU A 92 -11.96 -4.87 -7.04
N LYS A 93 -11.85 -3.67 -7.61
CA LYS A 93 -12.99 -2.97 -8.21
C LYS A 93 -13.57 -3.76 -9.38
N LYS A 94 -14.89 -3.72 -9.51
CA LYS A 94 -15.64 -4.48 -10.53
C LYS A 94 -15.33 -4.02 -11.95
N SER A 95 -14.95 -2.75 -12.14
CA SER A 95 -14.58 -2.20 -13.44
C SER A 95 -13.34 -2.85 -14.04
N TYR A 96 -12.44 -3.38 -13.20
CA TYR A 96 -11.24 -4.09 -13.63
C TYR A 96 -11.48 -5.60 -13.77
N ASN A 97 -12.43 -6.15 -13.01
CA ASN A 97 -12.86 -7.54 -13.05
C ASN A 97 -11.69 -8.56 -12.98
N LEU A 98 -10.69 -8.27 -12.15
CA LEU A 98 -9.51 -9.11 -12.01
C LEU A 98 -9.75 -10.30 -11.08
N SER A 99 -9.13 -11.42 -11.41
CA SER A 99 -8.89 -12.53 -10.49
C SER A 99 -7.76 -12.20 -9.51
N ILE A 100 -7.73 -12.87 -8.36
CA ILE A 100 -6.65 -12.69 -7.37
C ILE A 100 -5.27 -12.98 -7.98
N SER A 101 -5.20 -13.95 -8.90
CA SER A 101 -3.95 -14.28 -9.58
C SER A 101 -3.45 -13.14 -10.45
N GLU A 102 -4.34 -12.45 -11.16
CA GLU A 102 -3.99 -11.28 -11.98
C GLU A 102 -3.56 -10.10 -11.11
N ILE A 103 -4.25 -9.86 -9.99
CA ILE A 103 -3.84 -8.82 -9.01
C ILE A 103 -2.43 -9.11 -8.47
N ALA A 104 -2.16 -10.36 -8.12
CA ALA A 104 -0.84 -10.77 -7.63
C ALA A 104 0.24 -10.67 -8.72
N GLU A 105 -0.09 -10.95 -9.98
CA GLU A 105 0.82 -10.70 -11.10
C GLU A 105 1.09 -9.20 -11.28
N GLY A 106 0.10 -8.35 -11.01
CA GLY A 106 0.29 -6.91 -10.92
C GLY A 106 1.37 -6.50 -9.92
N LEU A 107 1.36 -7.08 -8.71
CA LEU A 107 2.44 -6.86 -7.74
C LEU A 107 3.79 -7.34 -8.30
N TYR A 108 3.84 -8.52 -8.94
CA TYR A 108 5.07 -9.03 -9.56
C TYR A 108 5.66 -8.03 -10.56
N GLU A 109 4.85 -7.47 -11.45
CA GLU A 109 5.32 -6.47 -12.43
C GLU A 109 5.88 -5.21 -11.75
N VAL A 110 5.21 -4.71 -10.71
CA VAL A 110 5.67 -3.55 -9.94
C VAL A 110 7.01 -3.83 -9.25
N LEU A 111 7.15 -5.00 -8.59
CA LEU A 111 8.39 -5.41 -7.93
C LEU A 111 9.52 -5.65 -8.93
N TYR A 112 9.21 -6.23 -10.10
CA TYR A 112 10.17 -6.43 -11.18
C TYR A 112 10.73 -5.10 -11.67
N ILE A 113 9.87 -4.11 -11.95
CA ILE A 113 10.29 -2.77 -12.40
C ILE A 113 11.15 -2.08 -11.35
N ALA A 114 10.77 -2.16 -10.07
CA ALA A 114 11.55 -1.57 -8.99
C ALA A 114 12.93 -2.24 -8.86
N ASN A 115 12.97 -3.58 -8.88
CA ASN A 115 14.21 -4.33 -8.80
C ASN A 115 15.15 -4.03 -9.98
N GLU A 116 14.61 -4.01 -11.21
CA GLU A 116 15.34 -3.64 -12.43
C GLU A 116 15.92 -2.23 -12.37
N TYR A 117 15.18 -1.29 -11.79
CA TYR A 117 15.65 0.07 -11.59
C TYR A 117 16.87 0.10 -10.66
N TRP A 118 16.80 -0.58 -9.50
CA TRP A 118 17.91 -0.60 -8.56
C TRP A 118 19.10 -1.44 -9.01
N ASP A 119 18.91 -2.50 -9.80
CA ASP A 119 20.00 -3.27 -10.44
C ASP A 119 20.88 -2.39 -11.34
N LYS A 120 20.28 -1.36 -11.96
CA LYS A 120 20.99 -0.40 -12.82
C LYS A 120 21.64 0.75 -12.03
N CYS A 121 21.35 0.86 -10.73
CA CYS A 121 21.95 1.88 -9.87
C CYS A 121 23.27 1.39 -9.29
N ALA A 122 24.31 2.24 -9.28
CA ALA A 122 25.62 1.91 -8.69
C ALA A 122 25.64 1.86 -7.14
N ARG A 123 24.48 1.78 -6.48
CA ARG A 123 24.33 1.88 -5.01
C ARG A 123 23.71 0.60 -4.45
N LYS A 124 23.79 0.43 -3.14
CA LYS A 124 23.09 -0.66 -2.44
C LYS A 124 21.59 -0.58 -2.72
N LYS A 125 20.98 -1.72 -3.09
CA LYS A 125 19.53 -1.83 -3.23
C LYS A 125 18.81 -1.54 -1.90
N PRO A 126 17.65 -0.87 -1.91
CA PRO A 126 16.84 -0.74 -0.71
C PRO A 126 16.34 -2.11 -0.24
N VAL A 127 16.03 -2.19 1.06
CA VAL A 127 15.17 -3.25 1.55
C VAL A 127 13.75 -3.02 1.03
N VAL A 128 13.04 -4.08 0.66
CA VAL A 128 11.67 -4.00 0.15
C VAL A 128 10.73 -4.73 1.11
N LEU A 129 9.69 -4.02 1.54
CA LEU A 129 8.62 -4.54 2.37
C LEU A 129 7.28 -4.43 1.64
N VAL A 130 6.68 -5.57 1.31
CA VAL A 130 5.30 -5.65 0.85
C VAL A 130 4.38 -5.78 2.06
N VAL A 131 3.36 -4.95 2.15
CA VAL A 131 2.38 -4.95 3.25
C VAL A 131 1.02 -5.32 2.71
N SER A 132 0.33 -6.29 3.32
CA SER A 132 -1.06 -6.58 2.94
C SER A 132 -1.98 -5.43 3.34
N PRO A 133 -2.88 -4.96 2.45
CA PRO A 133 -3.90 -3.99 2.84
C PRO A 133 -4.91 -4.62 3.80
N PRO A 134 -5.62 -3.83 4.63
CA PRO A 134 -6.68 -4.35 5.48
C PRO A 134 -7.74 -5.09 4.66
N HIS A 135 -8.35 -6.12 5.24
CA HIS A 135 -9.48 -6.79 4.60
C HIS A 135 -10.65 -5.81 4.44
N ILE A 136 -11.35 -5.93 3.31
CA ILE A 136 -12.56 -5.17 3.05
C ILE A 136 -13.64 -5.63 4.04
N GLY A 137 -14.23 -4.68 4.75
CA GLY A 137 -15.23 -4.91 5.79
C GLY A 137 -16.65 -4.97 5.25
N GLU A 138 -17.54 -5.61 6.01
CA GLU A 138 -18.98 -5.74 5.71
C GLU A 138 -19.68 -4.39 5.48
N LYS A 139 -19.13 -3.31 6.05
CA LYS A 139 -19.70 -1.97 5.92
C LYS A 139 -19.71 -1.47 4.47
N LEU A 140 -18.84 -2.02 3.60
CA LEU A 140 -18.82 -1.72 2.17
C LEU A 140 -20.22 -1.86 1.54
N LYS A 141 -21.01 -2.85 1.96
CA LYS A 141 -22.38 -3.13 1.48
C LYS A 141 -23.33 -1.93 1.54
N SER A 142 -23.10 -1.03 2.49
CA SER A 142 -23.95 0.14 2.75
C SER A 142 -23.23 1.47 2.50
N SER A 143 -22.00 1.42 1.96
CA SER A 143 -21.17 2.61 1.77
C SER A 143 -21.38 3.24 0.39
N GLN A 144 -20.93 4.48 0.23
CA GLN A 144 -20.91 5.16 -1.07
C GLN A 144 -20.05 4.45 -2.14
N PHE A 145 -19.13 3.58 -1.72
CA PHE A 145 -18.24 2.84 -2.62
C PHE A 145 -18.81 1.47 -3.00
N ALA A 146 -19.99 1.09 -2.50
CA ALA A 146 -20.59 -0.23 -2.80
C ALA A 146 -20.68 -0.49 -4.31
N GLU A 147 -20.99 0.55 -5.08
CA GLU A 147 -21.14 0.44 -6.53
C GLU A 147 -19.81 0.18 -7.26
N ASP A 148 -18.65 0.47 -6.66
CA ASP A 148 -17.35 0.23 -7.29
C ASP A 148 -16.96 -1.26 -7.28
N PHE A 149 -17.67 -2.09 -6.52
CA PHE A 149 -17.29 -3.48 -6.25
C PHE A 149 -18.43 -4.46 -6.54
N ILE A 150 -18.07 -5.71 -6.83
CA ILE A 150 -18.96 -6.85 -6.58
C ILE A 150 -18.78 -7.18 -5.10
N VAL A 151 -19.60 -6.57 -4.23
CA VAL A 151 -19.28 -6.41 -2.80
C VAL A 151 -18.91 -7.73 -2.10
N GLU A 152 -19.71 -8.79 -2.24
CA GLU A 152 -19.42 -10.07 -1.58
C GLU A 152 -18.12 -10.71 -2.10
N ASP A 153 -17.88 -10.64 -3.41
CA ASP A 153 -16.66 -11.15 -4.05
C ASP A 153 -15.43 -10.36 -3.57
N ALA A 154 -15.52 -9.03 -3.50
CA ALA A 154 -14.44 -8.17 -3.02
C ALA A 154 -14.08 -8.46 -1.55
N ILE A 155 -15.08 -8.66 -0.67
CA ILE A 155 -14.86 -9.05 0.73
C ILE A 155 -14.13 -10.38 0.81
N ILE A 156 -14.55 -11.39 0.03
CA ILE A 156 -13.91 -12.72 0.01
C ILE A 156 -12.48 -12.62 -0.53
N LYS A 157 -12.30 -12.03 -1.72
CA LYS A 157 -10.99 -11.91 -2.37
C LYS A 157 -10.00 -11.10 -1.52
N SER A 158 -10.44 -10.07 -0.80
CA SER A 158 -9.56 -9.29 0.07
C SER A 158 -8.93 -10.11 1.20
N LYS A 159 -9.60 -11.17 1.66
CA LYS A 159 -9.09 -12.10 2.69
C LYS A 159 -8.05 -13.07 2.13
N GLU A 160 -8.17 -13.41 0.86
CA GLU A 160 -7.24 -14.31 0.17
C GLU A 160 -6.01 -13.60 -0.39
N LEU A 161 -6.15 -12.31 -0.75
CA LEU A 161 -5.14 -11.52 -1.45
C LEU A 161 -3.76 -11.54 -0.75
N GLY A 162 -3.72 -11.38 0.58
CA GLY A 162 -2.47 -11.34 1.34
C GLY A 162 -1.58 -12.56 1.12
N LYS A 163 -2.16 -13.77 1.01
CA LYS A 163 -1.40 -15.00 0.73
C LYS A 163 -0.72 -14.95 -0.64
N HIS A 164 -1.40 -14.41 -1.65
CA HIS A 164 -0.86 -14.31 -3.00
C HIS A 164 0.22 -13.23 -3.10
N LEU A 165 0.01 -12.08 -2.46
CA LEU A 165 1.02 -11.02 -2.38
C LEU A 165 2.30 -11.51 -1.69
N LYS A 166 2.16 -12.28 -0.60
CA LYS A 166 3.29 -12.91 0.09
C LYS A 166 4.13 -13.78 -0.85
N THR A 167 3.50 -14.70 -1.58
CA THR A 167 4.21 -15.58 -2.53
C THR A 167 5.01 -14.79 -3.56
N LYS A 168 4.45 -13.67 -4.06
CA LYS A 168 5.13 -12.82 -5.03
C LYS A 168 6.29 -12.05 -4.42
N ALA A 169 6.14 -11.49 -3.22
CA ALA A 169 7.24 -10.85 -2.49
C ALA A 169 8.40 -11.83 -2.26
N GLU A 170 8.10 -13.05 -1.79
CA GLU A 170 9.10 -14.09 -1.52
C GLU A 170 9.84 -14.55 -2.78
N SER A 171 9.20 -14.54 -3.96
CA SER A 171 9.89 -14.86 -5.23
C SER A 171 11.01 -13.89 -5.61
N PHE A 172 10.98 -12.66 -5.09
CA PHE A 172 12.07 -11.67 -5.22
C PHE A 172 13.01 -11.67 -4.00
N SER A 173 12.82 -12.58 -3.03
CA SER A 173 13.47 -12.52 -1.71
C SER A 173 13.18 -11.20 -0.96
N PHE A 174 12.03 -10.59 -1.23
CA PHE A 174 11.56 -9.39 -0.52
C PHE A 174 10.71 -9.78 0.69
N SER A 175 10.66 -8.87 1.66
CA SER A 175 9.93 -9.11 2.91
C SER A 175 8.44 -8.87 2.72
N PHE A 176 7.63 -9.59 3.51
CA PHE A 176 6.19 -9.45 3.55
C PHE A 176 5.69 -9.28 4.98
N LEU A 177 4.83 -8.29 5.21
CA LEU A 177 4.12 -8.07 6.47
C LEU A 177 2.61 -8.24 6.25
N ASP A 178 2.01 -9.18 6.98
CA ASP A 178 0.57 -9.41 6.93
C ASP A 178 -0.20 -8.47 7.87
N ALA A 179 -0.24 -7.18 7.53
CA ALA A 179 -0.88 -6.16 8.36
C ALA A 179 -2.40 -6.38 8.52
N ALA A 180 -3.05 -7.03 7.55
CA ALA A 180 -4.49 -7.33 7.60
C ALA A 180 -4.92 -8.18 8.81
N LYS A 181 -3.99 -8.91 9.45
CA LYS A 181 -4.24 -9.65 10.69
C LYS A 181 -4.48 -8.76 11.91
N TYR A 182 -4.01 -7.51 11.86
CA TYR A 182 -3.96 -6.61 13.00
C TYR A 182 -4.68 -5.29 12.72
N VAL A 183 -4.73 -4.88 11.46
CA VAL A 183 -5.34 -3.63 10.99
C VAL A 183 -6.66 -3.94 10.31
N THR A 184 -7.72 -3.29 10.76
CA THR A 184 -9.09 -3.45 10.22
C THR A 184 -9.54 -2.14 9.57
N ALA A 185 -10.29 -2.25 8.47
CA ALA A 185 -10.97 -1.10 7.89
C ALA A 185 -12.01 -0.52 8.85
N ASN A 186 -12.31 0.77 8.70
CA ASN A 186 -13.26 1.48 9.55
C ASN A 186 -14.70 0.97 9.35
N ASN A 187 -15.58 1.30 10.31
CA ASN A 187 -17.01 0.96 10.29
C ASN A 187 -17.90 2.04 9.63
N ILE A 188 -17.33 2.95 8.84
CA ILE A 188 -18.04 3.95 8.04
C ILE A 188 -18.23 3.44 6.61
N ASP A 189 -17.15 3.03 5.96
CA ASP A 189 -17.15 2.56 4.56
C ASP A 189 -16.59 1.16 4.35
N GLY A 190 -15.91 0.56 5.33
CA GLY A 190 -15.34 -0.78 5.21
C GLY A 190 -14.12 -0.88 4.29
N LEU A 191 -13.51 0.24 3.91
CA LEU A 191 -12.32 0.29 3.05
C LEU A 191 -11.14 1.01 3.71
N HIS A 192 -11.42 2.18 4.30
CA HIS A 192 -10.35 3.08 4.75
C HIS A 192 -9.99 2.86 6.22
N LEU A 193 -8.79 3.29 6.62
CA LEU A 193 -8.39 3.28 8.02
C LEU A 193 -9.03 4.44 8.80
N ASP A 194 -9.32 4.20 10.08
CA ASP A 194 -9.51 5.27 11.04
C ASP A 194 -8.19 5.58 11.77
N TYR A 195 -8.23 6.47 12.77
CA TYR A 195 -7.06 6.81 13.57
C TYR A 195 -6.41 5.58 14.20
N GLN A 196 -7.20 4.65 14.73
CA GLN A 196 -6.67 3.45 15.39
C GLN A 196 -6.00 2.53 14.37
N GLY A 197 -6.61 2.35 13.19
CA GLY A 197 -6.02 1.59 12.08
C GLY A 197 -4.68 2.17 11.62
N HIS A 198 -4.61 3.49 11.45
CA HIS A 198 -3.35 4.16 11.11
C HIS A 198 -2.28 4.00 12.20
N LYS A 199 -2.66 4.13 13.48
CA LYS A 199 -1.73 3.95 14.59
C LYS A 199 -1.18 2.53 14.64
N VAL A 200 -2.04 1.51 14.57
CA VAL A 200 -1.62 0.10 14.61
C VAL A 200 -0.72 -0.23 13.42
N LEU A 201 -1.03 0.27 12.23
CA LEU A 201 -0.18 0.07 11.06
C LEU A 201 1.22 0.70 11.24
N ALA A 202 1.27 1.92 11.79
CA ALA A 202 2.54 2.58 12.09
C ALA A 202 3.38 1.80 13.10
N ASP A 203 2.76 1.35 14.20
CA ASP A 203 3.44 0.59 15.27
C ASP A 203 3.98 -0.75 14.72
N LEU A 204 3.20 -1.46 13.89
CA LEU A 204 3.63 -2.73 13.27
C LEU A 204 4.84 -2.55 12.36
N ILE A 205 4.80 -1.52 11.50
CA ILE A 205 5.90 -1.24 10.58
C ILE A 205 7.13 -0.75 11.37
N TYR A 206 6.95 0.03 12.42
CA TYR A 206 8.03 0.48 13.30
C TYR A 206 8.77 -0.70 13.94
N GLU A 207 8.03 -1.64 14.55
CA GLU A 207 8.64 -2.84 15.15
C GLU A 207 9.32 -3.70 14.09
N TRP A 208 8.70 -3.88 12.92
CA TRP A 208 9.33 -4.58 11.80
C TRP A 208 10.66 -3.93 11.39
N ILE A 209 10.71 -2.59 11.29
CA ILE A 209 11.94 -1.85 10.96
C ILE A 209 13.01 -2.09 12.03
N ARG A 210 12.66 -2.04 13.32
CA ARG A 210 13.63 -2.27 14.41
C ARG A 210 14.27 -3.65 14.38
N GLU A 211 13.53 -4.66 13.92
CA GLU A 211 14.02 -6.03 13.84
C GLU A 211 14.87 -6.29 12.59
N ASN A 212 14.73 -5.47 11.53
CA ASN A 212 15.26 -5.77 10.20
C ASN A 212 16.23 -4.70 9.61
N LEU A 213 16.36 -3.50 10.21
CA LEU A 213 17.15 -2.37 9.68
C LEU A 213 18.00 -1.61 10.70
#